data_AF-A0A517IH04-F1
#
_entry.id   AF-A0A517IH04-F1
#
_cell.length_a   1.000
_cell.length_b   1.000
_cell.length_c   1.000
_cell.angle_alpha   90.00
_cell.angle_beta   90.00
_cell.angle_gamma   90.00
#
_symmetry.space_group_name_H-M   'P 1'
#
loop_
_entity.id
_entity.type
_entity.pdbx_description
1 polymer ?
#
loop_
_entity_poly.entity_id
_entity_poly.type
_entity_poly.pdbx_seq_one_letter_code
_entity_poly.pdbx_strand_id
1 'polypeptide(L)' 'MKDPKIQKDADALLRRYLEGNNNPGISNNNIFGDIFELRSKNGARVYLRKSGDTVEVLAKSDKNNQKDVINRLRKLYD' A
#
# COMPACT_ATOMS: atom_id res chain seq x y z
N MET A 1 -1.91 -3.37 -11.53
CA MET A 1 -3.28 -2.84 -11.67
C MET A 1 -3.50 -2.51 -13.12
N LYS A 2 -4.68 -2.78 -13.67
CA LYS A 2 -4.97 -2.51 -15.09
C LYS A 2 -5.69 -1.18 -15.31
N ASP A 3 -6.41 -0.68 -14.30
CA ASP A 3 -7.13 0.60 -14.36
C ASP A 3 -6.20 1.78 -14.06
N PRO A 4 -5.99 2.72 -15.02
CA PRO A 4 -5.17 3.91 -14.82
C PRO A 4 -5.65 4.84 -13.70
N LYS A 5 -6.96 4.87 -13.42
CA LYS A 5 -7.52 5.68 -12.33
C LYS A 5 -7.08 5.13 -10.98
N ILE A 6 -7.08 3.80 -10.82
CA ILE A 6 -6.61 3.15 -9.60
C ILE A 6 -5.10 3.33 -9.45
N GLN A 7 -4.34 3.27 -10.55
CA GLN A 7 -2.91 3.56 -10.52
C GLN A 7 -2.62 4.98 -10.02
N LYS A 8 -3.32 5.98 -10.55
CA LYS A 8 -3.17 7.38 -10.12
C LYS A 8 -3.51 7.57 -8.64
N ASP A 9 -4.53 6.87 -8.15
CA ASP A 9 -4.89 6.87 -6.73
C ASP A 9 -3.79 6.26 -5.85
N ALA A 10 -3.17 5.16 -6.29
CA ALA A 10 -2.05 4.54 -5.58
C ALA A 10 -0.87 5.52 -5.47
N ASP A 11 -0.57 6.24 -6.54
CA ASP A 11 0.51 7.23 -6.56
C ASP A 11 0.18 8.44 -5.67
N ALA A 12 -1.09 8.86 -5.61
CA ALA A 12 -1.54 9.91 -4.71
C ALA A 12 -1.46 9.50 -3.22
N LEU A 13 -1.78 8.25 -2.87
CA LEU A 13 -1.59 7.71 -1.52
C LEU A 13 -0.13 7.79 -1.10
N LEU A 14 0.76 7.27 -1.95
CA LEU A 14 2.18 7.24 -1.66
C LEU A 14 2.75 8.65 -1.50
N ARG A 15 2.42 9.58 -2.42
CA ARG A 15 2.86 10.98 -2.32
C ARG A 15 2.47 11.61 -0.97
N ARG A 16 1.19 11.50 -0.58
CA ARG A 16 0.70 12.06 0.68
C ARG A 16 1.38 11.42 1.90
N TYR A 17 1.61 10.12 1.86
CA TYR A 17 2.33 9.41 2.91
C TYR A 17 3.75 9.95 3.09
N LEU A 18 4.47 10.12 1.98
CA LEU A 18 5.83 10.68 1.96
C LEU A 18 5.88 12.15 2.42
N GLU A 19 4.77 12.89 2.25
CA GLU A 19 4.60 14.25 2.78
C GLU A 19 4.29 14.29 4.30
N GLY A 20 4.32 13.13 4.98
CA GLY A 20 4.10 13.04 6.42
C GLY A 20 2.65 12.81 6.82
N ASN A 21 1.73 12.58 5.87
CA ASN A 21 0.36 12.20 6.19
C ASN A 21 0.28 10.71 6.55
N ASN A 22 0.22 10.41 7.85
CA ASN A 22 0.12 9.04 8.39
C ASN A 22 -1.21 8.33 8.06
N ASN A 23 -2.22 9.05 7.57
CA ASN A 23 -3.48 8.51 7.06
C ASN A 23 -3.84 9.10 5.67
N PRO A 24 -3.09 8.75 4.61
CA PRO A 24 -3.12 9.43 3.31
C PRO A 24 -4.39 9.16 2.48
N GLY A 25 -5.21 8.20 2.92
CA GLY A 25 -6.41 7.74 2.26
C GLY A 25 -7.55 7.53 3.24
N ILE A 26 -8.11 6.32 3.27
CA ILE A 26 -9.18 5.95 4.21
C ILE A 26 -8.69 5.15 5.41
N SER A 27 -7.52 4.54 5.29
CA SER A 27 -6.97 3.65 6.32
C SER A 27 -5.51 3.32 6.02
N ASN A 28 -4.76 3.12 7.11
CA ASN A 28 -3.41 2.60 7.15
C ASN A 28 -3.42 1.39 8.12
N ASN A 29 -3.36 0.17 7.59
CA ASN A 29 -3.44 -1.05 8.40
C ASN A 29 -2.08 -1.74 8.44
N ASN A 30 -1.63 -2.16 9.62
CA ASN A 30 -0.59 -3.18 9.70
C ASN A 30 -1.15 -4.52 9.18
N ILE A 31 -0.44 -5.17 8.26
CA ILE A 31 -0.86 -6.44 7.66
C ILE A 31 -0.16 -7.61 8.35
N PHE A 32 1.14 -7.50 8.57
CA PHE A 32 1.98 -8.33 9.46
C PHE A 32 3.37 -7.71 9.57
N GLY A 33 4.12 -8.09 10.62
CA GLY A 33 5.48 -7.59 10.83
C GLY A 33 5.55 -6.06 10.74
N ASP A 34 6.48 -5.56 9.94
CA ASP A 34 6.68 -4.13 9.64
C ASP A 34 6.00 -3.66 8.34
N ILE A 35 5.11 -4.48 7.75
CA ILE A 35 4.42 -4.19 6.49
C ILE A 35 3.04 -3.60 6.74
N PHE A 36 2.80 -2.45 6.12
CA PHE A 36 1.59 -1.67 6.20
C PHE A 36 0.90 -1.54 4.85
N GLU A 37 -0.42 -1.36 4.86
CA GLU A 37 -1.26 -1.14 3.70
C GLU A 37 -1.94 0.23 3.75
N LEU A 38 -1.67 1.07 2.76
CA LEU A 38 -2.41 2.29 2.48
C LEU A 38 -3.61 1.97 1.59
N ARG A 39 -4.79 2.52 1.93
CA ARG A 39 -6.03 2.27 1.18
C ARG A 39 -6.64 3.55 0.63
N SER A 40 -6.97 3.57 -0.66
CA SER A 40 -7.80 4.63 -1.26
C SER A 40 -9.28 4.25 -1.22
N LYS A 41 -10.13 5.28 -1.30
CA LYS A 41 -11.59 5.13 -1.41
C LYS A 41 -12.00 4.36 -2.68
N ASN A 42 -11.33 4.63 -3.80
CA ASN A 42 -11.64 4.01 -5.09
C ASN A 42 -11.06 2.59 -5.25
N GLY A 43 -10.29 2.12 -4.27
CA GLY A 43 -9.86 0.72 -4.21
C GLY A 43 -8.38 0.47 -4.44
N ALA A 44 -7.56 1.50 -4.60
CA ALA A 44 -6.10 1.34 -4.65
C ALA A 44 -5.54 0.87 -3.31
N ARG A 45 -4.50 0.04 -3.37
CA ARG A 45 -3.73 -0.46 -2.23
C ARG A 45 -2.25 -0.28 -2.50
N VAL A 46 -1.52 0.22 -1.52
CA VAL A 46 -0.04 0.31 -1.56
C VAL A 46 0.50 -0.35 -0.32
N TYR A 47 1.40 -1.31 -0.51
CA TYR A 47 2.06 -2.05 0.56
C TYR A 47 3.46 -1.53 0.73
N LEU A 48 3.82 -1.16 1.96
CA LEU A 48 5.10 -0.55 2.26
C LEU A 48 5.61 -0.97 3.63
N ARG A 49 6.91 -0.83 3.83
CA ARG A 49 7.55 -0.85 5.15
C ARG A 49 8.49 0.34 5.27
N LYS A 50 8.81 0.71 6.51
CA LYS A 50 9.69 1.84 6.82
C LYS A 50 10.94 1.33 7.54
N SER A 51 12.11 1.74 7.07
CA SER A 51 13.40 1.49 7.73
C SER A 51 14.17 2.80 7.81
N GLY A 52 14.28 3.36 9.02
CA GLY A 52 14.76 4.72 9.23
C GLY A 52 13.94 5.73 8.41
N ASP A 53 14.61 6.54 7.59
CA ASP A 53 13.96 7.51 6.70
C ASP A 53 13.60 6.95 5.32
N THR A 54 13.85 5.66 5.09
CA THR A 54 13.52 5.00 3.83
C THR A 54 12.14 4.35 3.91
N VAL A 55 11.32 4.61 2.89
CA VAL A 55 10.07 3.91 2.66
C VAL A 55 10.27 2.98 1.47
N GLU A 56 10.12 1.68 1.71
CA GLU A 56 10.18 0.67 0.66
C GLU A 56 8.75 0.31 0.23
N VAL A 57 8.44 0.50 -1.06
CA VAL A 57 7.16 0.08 -1.64
C VAL A 57 7.30 -1.35 -2.15
N LEU A 58 6.64 -2.28 -1.48
CA LEU A 58 6.76 -3.72 -1.74
C LEU A 58 5.80 -4.19 -2.83
N ALA A 59 4.61 -3.60 -2.88
CA ALA A 59 3.60 -3.96 -3.87
C ALA A 59 2.52 -2.88 -4.04
N LYS A 60 1.75 -2.99 -5.12
CA LYS A 60 0.51 -2.26 -5.33
C LYS A 60 -0.57 -3.21 -5.80
N SER A 61 -1.81 -3.01 -5.36
CA SER A 61 -2.96 -3.84 -5.74
C SER A 61 -4.23 -3.02 -5.84
N ASP A 62 -5.29 -3.63 -6.34
CA ASP A 62 -6.66 -3.15 -6.19
C ASP A 62 -7.45 -4.07 -5.24
N LYS A 63 -8.75 -3.82 -5.08
CA LYS A 63 -9.64 -4.63 -4.22
C LYS A 63 -9.74 -6.09 -4.68
N ASN A 64 -9.62 -6.36 -5.98
CA ASN A 64 -9.89 -7.66 -6.56
C ASN A 64 -8.74 -8.64 -6.31
N ASN A 65 -7.50 -8.16 -6.23
CA ASN A 65 -6.31 -8.98 -6.04
C ASN A 65 -5.57 -8.72 -4.71
N GLN A 66 -6.20 -8.00 -3.78
CA GLN A 66 -5.66 -7.68 -2.45
C GLN A 66 -5.17 -8.93 -1.71
N LYS A 67 -6.02 -9.97 -1.66
CA LYS A 67 -5.73 -11.22 -0.95
C LYS A 67 -4.51 -11.95 -1.53
N ASP A 68 -4.40 -12.00 -2.85
CA ASP A 68 -3.31 -12.69 -3.53
C ASP A 68 -1.97 -11.98 -3.31
N VAL A 69 -1.97 -10.65 -3.33
CA VAL A 69 -0.80 -9.83 -3.03
C VAL A 69 -0.37 -10.00 -1.57
N ILE A 70 -1.30 -9.94 -0.61
CA ILE A 70 -0.99 -10.16 0.82
C ILE A 70 -0.41 -11.56 1.04
N ASN A 71 -1.00 -12.59 0.43
CA ASN A 71 -0.49 -13.96 0.52
C ASN A 71 0.92 -14.09 -0.07
N ARG A 72 1.20 -13.39 -1.18
CA ARG A 72 2.54 -13.37 -1.76
C ARG A 72 3.54 -12.66 -0.86
N LEU A 73 3.17 -11.53 -0.25
CA LEU A 73 4.01 -10.81 0.69
C LEU A 73 4.34 -11.67 1.92
N ARG A 74 3.35 -12.38 2.48
CA ARG A 74 3.61 -13.30 3.61
C ARG A 74 4.63 -14.36 3.25
N LYS A 75 4.47 -15.03 2.10
CA LYS A 75 5.45 -16.03 1.65
C LYS A 75 6.89 -15.51 1.47
N LEU A 76 7.07 -14.20 1.32
CA LEU A 76 8.38 -13.57 1.11
C LEU A 76 8.99 -12.99 2.39
N TYR A 77 8.16 -12.61 3.37
CA TYR A 77 8.56 -11.73 4.47
C TYR A 77 8.01 -12.14 5.86
N ASP A 78 7.14 -13.15 5.96
CA ASP A 78 6.58 -13.70 7.21
C ASP A 78 7.24 -15.06 7.50
#